data_AF-H0A2B3-F1
#
_entry.id   AF-H0A2B3-F1
#
_cell.length_a   1.000
_cell.length_b   1.000
_cell.length_c   1.000
_cell.angle_alpha   90.00
_cell.angle_beta   90.00
_cell.angle_gamma   90.00
#
_symmetry.space_group_name_H-M   'P 1'
#
loop_
_entity.id
_entity.type
_entity.pdbx_description
1 polymer ?
#
loop_
_entity_poly.entity_id
_entity_poly.type
_entity_poly.pdbx_seq_one_letter_code
_entity_poly.pdbx_strand_id
1 'polypeptide(L)'
;MLGLTLLLNTASTAMDQLCLARMKRDLGVLTPEYLDPSLHLALEGHACEAETKARRQLGDVARQLRVAGSAVCVRAVLAHCHGGRQLLALLMLAAAGEWESTARLPNGGEIHRRRSADGQVYLLAGAPAAPARHAPHAVRSFSQQLWLLPSDHPAAEGGGLPQDRPLISTQDAADSLSLDAALRDLMLVLQANGAEDLAESIIKLGRTGPAQIQDPAVQPGATPVAA
;
A
#
# COMPACT_ATOMS: atom_id res chain seq x y z
N MET A 1 19.87 13.98 13.22
CA MET A 1 18.72 13.63 14.08
C MET A 1 17.63 14.70 14.05
N LEU A 2 17.89 15.95 14.44
CA LEU A 2 16.89 17.05 14.47
C LEU A 2 16.07 17.19 13.17
N GLY A 3 16.70 17.10 11.99
CA GLY A 3 16.00 17.17 10.71
C GLY A 3 14.98 16.04 10.48
N LEU A 4 15.32 14.80 10.86
CA LEU A 4 14.40 13.66 10.71
C LEU A 4 13.21 13.75 11.66
N THR A 5 13.43 14.18 12.90
CA THR A 5 12.34 14.39 13.85
C THR A 5 11.34 15.45 13.34
N LEU A 6 11.85 16.54 12.74
CA LEU A 6 10.99 17.54 12.10
C LEU A 6 10.19 16.96 10.93
N LEU A 7 10.81 16.10 10.11
CA LEU A 7 10.11 15.42 9.01
C LEU A 7 9.02 14.48 9.51
N LEU A 8 9.28 13.71 10.57
CA LEU A 8 8.29 12.78 11.14
C LEU A 8 7.12 13.54 11.80
N ASN A 9 7.39 14.66 12.47
CA ASN A 9 6.34 15.55 12.99
C ASN A 9 5.50 16.15 11.85
N THR A 10 6.16 16.56 10.77
CA THR A 10 5.52 17.09 9.57
C THR A 10 4.63 16.04 8.90
N ALA A 11 5.12 14.80 8.77
CA ALA A 11 4.33 13.68 8.26
C ALA A 11 3.13 13.37 9.14
N SER A 12 3.31 13.30 10.45
CA SER A 12 2.23 13.08 11.42
C SER A 12 1.12 14.11 11.28
N THR A 13 1.50 15.40 11.27
CA THR A 13 0.55 16.50 11.10
C THR A 13 -0.18 16.41 9.75
N ALA A 14 0.52 16.07 8.67
CA ALA A 14 -0.09 15.97 7.34
C ALA A 14 -1.04 14.75 7.23
N MET A 15 -0.73 13.62 7.88
CA MET A 15 -1.63 12.47 7.97
C MET A 15 -2.90 12.82 8.76
N ASP A 16 -2.78 13.54 9.87
CA ASP A 16 -3.95 14.00 10.65
C ASP A 16 -4.83 14.94 9.82
N GLN A 17 -4.22 15.88 9.09
CA GLN A 17 -4.94 16.78 8.19
C GLN A 17 -5.64 16.03 7.06
N LEU A 18 -4.98 15.02 6.47
CA LEU A 18 -5.57 14.16 5.45
C LEU A 18 -6.77 13.39 6.01
N CYS A 19 -6.61 12.78 7.19
CA CYS A 19 -7.67 12.05 7.87
C CYS A 19 -8.88 12.96 8.13
N LEU A 20 -8.66 14.14 8.72
CA LEU A 20 -9.72 15.12 8.99
C LEU A 20 -10.40 15.63 7.72
N ALA A 21 -9.65 15.90 6.66
CA ALA A 21 -10.21 16.32 5.38
C ALA A 21 -11.11 15.24 4.76
N ARG A 22 -10.70 13.96 4.88
CA ARG A 22 -11.49 12.82 4.40
C ARG A 22 -12.71 12.55 5.27
N MET A 23 -12.60 12.66 6.60
CA MET A 23 -13.75 12.53 7.51
C MET A 23 -14.82 13.60 7.22
N LYS A 24 -14.43 14.84 6.95
CA LYS A 24 -15.38 15.92 6.58
C LYS A 24 -16.15 15.66 5.29
N ARG A 25 -15.67 14.74 4.46
CA ARG A 25 -16.29 14.33 3.19
C ARG A 25 -16.97 12.95 3.30
N ASP A 26 -17.03 12.38 4.50
CA ASP A 26 -17.47 11.01 4.77
C ASP A 26 -16.66 9.92 4.02
N LEU A 27 -15.48 10.25 3.50
CA LEU A 27 -14.61 9.31 2.77
C LEU A 27 -13.74 8.44 3.69
N GLY A 28 -13.46 8.93 4.91
CA GLY A 28 -12.63 8.21 5.89
C GLY A 28 -13.29 6.93 6.43
N VAL A 29 -14.61 6.78 6.22
CA VAL A 29 -15.37 5.58 6.55
C VAL A 29 -15.39 4.57 5.38
N LEU A 30 -15.15 5.03 4.16
CA LEU A 30 -15.41 4.24 2.94
C LEU A 30 -14.22 3.39 2.49
N THR A 31 -12.98 3.80 2.78
CA THR A 31 -11.79 3.06 2.31
C THR A 31 -10.62 3.10 3.30
N PRO A 32 -9.91 1.97 3.47
CA PRO A 32 -8.75 1.89 4.36
C PRO A 32 -7.50 2.60 3.79
N GLU A 33 -7.56 3.13 2.57
CA GLU A 33 -6.42 3.68 1.82
C GLU A 33 -5.97 5.09 2.26
N TYR A 34 -6.55 5.64 3.33
CA TYR A 34 -6.21 6.99 3.80
C TYR A 34 -4.76 7.17 4.28
N LEU A 35 -4.05 6.07 4.53
CA LEU A 35 -2.65 6.06 4.96
C LEU A 35 -1.65 6.01 3.80
N ASP A 36 -2.11 5.77 2.56
CA ASP A 36 -1.25 5.78 1.38
C ASP A 36 -1.51 7.05 0.55
N PRO A 37 -0.67 8.08 0.67
CA PRO A 37 -0.90 9.34 -0.03
C PRO A 37 -0.73 9.24 -1.56
N SER A 38 -0.02 8.22 -2.06
CA SER A 38 0.21 8.05 -3.49
C SER A 38 -0.92 7.29 -4.19
N LEU A 39 -1.81 6.65 -3.42
CA LEU A 39 -2.95 5.93 -3.95
C LEU A 39 -4.19 6.84 -4.02
N HIS A 40 -4.73 6.97 -5.23
CA HIS A 40 -5.92 7.75 -5.52
C HIS A 40 -6.97 6.82 -6.14
N LEU A 41 -8.12 6.70 -5.47
CA LEU A 41 -9.25 5.93 -5.99
C LEU A 41 -10.27 6.86 -6.62
N ALA A 42 -10.72 6.58 -7.84
CA ALA A 42 -11.77 7.36 -8.49
C ALA A 42 -13.08 7.40 -7.68
N LEU A 43 -13.36 6.40 -6.86
CA LEU A 43 -14.54 6.37 -5.99
C LEU A 43 -14.52 7.47 -4.92
N GLU A 44 -13.36 8.02 -4.58
CA GLU A 44 -13.22 9.16 -3.66
C GLU A 44 -13.69 10.48 -4.29
N GLY A 45 -13.85 10.51 -5.62
CA GLY A 45 -14.12 11.73 -6.38
C GLY A 45 -12.93 12.71 -6.35
N HIS A 46 -13.17 13.95 -6.78
CA HIS A 46 -12.12 14.97 -6.82
C HIS A 46 -11.65 15.34 -5.41
N ALA A 47 -10.32 15.29 -5.17
CA ALA A 47 -9.73 15.75 -3.92
C ALA A 47 -10.05 17.23 -3.66
N CYS A 48 -10.41 17.59 -2.42
CA CYS A 48 -10.49 19.00 -2.05
C CYS A 48 -9.08 19.61 -1.95
N GLU A 49 -8.98 20.94 -1.88
CA GLU A 49 -7.69 21.63 -1.80
C GLU A 49 -6.87 21.19 -0.57
N ALA A 50 -7.53 21.06 0.59
CA ALA A 50 -6.88 20.63 1.83
C ALA A 50 -6.29 19.21 1.71
N GLU A 51 -7.03 18.28 1.13
CA GLU A 51 -6.57 16.92 0.87
C GLU A 51 -5.39 16.91 -0.12
N THR A 52 -5.51 17.66 -1.22
CA THR A 52 -4.44 17.78 -2.23
C THR A 52 -3.16 18.31 -1.61
N LYS A 53 -3.26 19.33 -0.75
CA LYS A 53 -2.12 19.91 -0.03
C LYS A 53 -1.47 18.90 0.92
N ALA A 54 -2.28 18.19 1.72
CA ALA A 54 -1.78 17.19 2.66
C ALA A 54 -1.06 16.04 1.94
N ARG A 55 -1.63 15.52 0.85
CA ARG A 55 -1.01 14.47 0.02
C ARG A 55 0.31 14.94 -0.60
N ARG A 56 0.36 16.16 -1.15
CA ARG A 56 1.61 16.73 -1.68
C ARG A 56 2.69 16.82 -0.60
N GLN A 57 2.34 17.31 0.58
CA GLN A 57 3.26 17.43 1.70
C GLN A 57 3.79 16.04 2.15
N LEU A 58 2.93 15.03 2.21
CA LEU A 58 3.34 13.66 2.50
C LEU A 58 4.27 13.09 1.41
N GLY A 59 4.00 13.37 0.14
CA GLY A 59 4.87 12.99 -0.97
C GLY A 59 6.26 13.64 -0.90
N ASP A 60 6.33 14.93 -0.54
CA ASP A 60 7.59 15.64 -0.34
C ASP A 60 8.37 15.08 0.86
N VAL A 61 7.70 14.79 1.97
CA VAL A 61 8.34 14.15 3.13
C VAL A 61 8.84 12.74 2.77
N ALA A 62 8.04 11.92 2.07
CA ALA A 62 8.46 10.60 1.61
C ALA A 62 9.70 10.67 0.70
N ARG A 63 9.76 11.66 -0.21
CA ARG A 63 10.96 11.90 -1.03
C ARG A 63 12.19 12.22 -0.16
N GLN A 64 12.04 13.08 0.84
CA GLN A 64 13.15 13.45 1.73
C GLN A 64 13.59 12.29 2.63
N LEU A 65 12.65 11.47 3.12
CA LEU A 65 12.97 10.25 3.87
C LEU A 65 13.75 9.26 3.01
N ARG A 66 13.35 9.06 1.75
CA ARG A 66 14.09 8.19 0.81
C ARG A 66 15.53 8.66 0.58
N VAL A 67 15.76 9.97 0.49
CA VAL A 67 17.12 10.55 0.39
C VAL A 67 17.96 10.27 1.65
N ALA A 68 17.34 10.29 2.84
CA ALA A 68 18.03 9.99 4.10
C ALA A 68 18.37 8.50 4.26
N GLY A 69 17.69 7.61 3.53
CA GLY A 69 17.92 6.17 3.52
C GLY A 69 17.00 5.39 4.47
N SER A 70 16.57 4.21 4.03
CA SER A 70 15.53 3.42 4.69
C SER A 70 15.90 2.99 6.10
N ALA A 71 17.14 2.53 6.35
CA ALA A 71 17.58 2.10 7.68
C ALA A 71 17.56 3.25 8.71
N VAL A 72 18.00 4.44 8.30
CA VAL A 72 18.00 5.64 9.15
C VAL A 72 16.56 6.06 9.46
N CYS A 73 15.69 6.05 8.45
CA CYS A 73 14.27 6.40 8.63
C CYS A 73 13.56 5.42 9.56
N VAL A 74 13.75 4.11 9.38
CA VAL A 74 13.14 3.08 10.23
C VAL A 74 13.58 3.24 11.67
N ARG A 75 14.89 3.41 11.94
CA ARG A 75 15.38 3.67 13.31
C ARG A 75 14.73 4.91 13.92
N ALA A 76 14.62 6.00 13.14
CA ALA A 76 14.00 7.22 13.62
C ALA A 76 12.50 7.05 13.92
N VAL A 77 11.76 6.33 13.06
CA VAL A 77 10.34 6.04 13.22
C VAL A 77 10.10 5.17 14.46
N LEU A 78 10.88 4.09 14.62
CA LEU A 78 10.80 3.20 15.78
C LEU A 78 11.15 3.91 17.09
N ALA A 79 12.07 4.87 17.06
CA ALA A 79 12.43 5.66 18.24
C ALA A 79 11.39 6.75 18.59
N HIS A 80 10.61 7.20 17.61
CA HIS A 80 9.67 8.32 17.78
C HIS A 80 8.24 7.86 18.07
N CYS A 81 7.83 6.71 17.55
CA CYS A 81 6.45 6.22 17.64
C CYS A 81 6.37 4.89 18.41
N HIS A 82 5.46 4.81 19.37
CA HIS A 82 5.37 3.70 20.31
C HIS A 82 4.39 2.58 19.89
N GLY A 83 3.75 2.69 18.71
CA GLY A 83 2.88 1.66 18.17
C GLY A 83 1.68 2.19 17.37
N GLY A 84 0.87 1.26 16.86
CA GLY A 84 -0.41 1.56 16.20
C GLY A 84 -0.31 1.89 14.71
N ARG A 85 -1.44 2.32 14.12
CA ARG A 85 -1.55 2.59 12.68
C ARG A 85 -0.64 3.71 12.18
N GLN A 86 -0.40 4.72 13.02
CA GLN A 86 0.48 5.83 12.67
C GLN A 86 1.94 5.38 12.48
N LEU A 87 2.41 4.43 13.31
CA LEU A 87 3.73 3.84 13.14
C LEU A 87 3.85 3.15 11.78
N LEU A 88 2.86 2.31 11.43
CA LEU A 88 2.83 1.61 10.14
C LEU A 88 2.79 2.59 8.97
N ALA A 89 1.99 3.64 9.06
CA ALA A 89 1.90 4.67 8.02
C ALA A 89 3.23 5.44 7.84
N LEU A 90 3.93 5.76 8.92
CA LEU A 90 5.25 6.41 8.86
C LEU A 90 6.33 5.49 8.28
N LEU A 91 6.31 4.20 8.64
CA LEU A 91 7.18 3.20 8.02
C LEU A 91 6.88 3.10 6.52
N MET A 92 5.60 3.09 6.14
CA MET A 92 5.16 3.06 4.76
C MET A 92 5.67 4.26 3.97
N LEU A 93 5.55 5.48 4.51
CA LEU A 93 6.07 6.70 3.88
C LEU A 93 7.56 6.62 3.53
N ALA A 94 8.36 5.92 4.35
CA ALA A 94 9.78 5.71 4.08
C ALA A 94 10.02 4.76 2.88
N ALA A 95 9.06 3.90 2.57
CA ALA A 95 9.08 2.93 1.49
C ALA A 95 8.13 3.27 0.33
N ALA A 96 7.45 4.41 0.39
CA ALA A 96 6.38 4.74 -0.53
C ALA A 96 6.89 4.76 -1.97
N GLY A 97 6.28 3.92 -2.82
CA GLY A 97 6.35 4.01 -4.27
C GLY A 97 5.10 4.71 -4.81
N GLU A 98 5.20 5.28 -6.00
CA GLU A 98 4.03 5.86 -6.67
C GLU A 98 3.20 4.76 -7.32
N TRP A 99 1.89 4.79 -7.07
CA TRP A 99 0.94 3.95 -7.76
C TRP A 99 0.47 4.66 -9.04
N GLU A 100 0.51 3.96 -10.17
CA GLU A 100 -0.09 4.42 -11.42
C GLU A 100 -1.43 3.72 -11.63
N SER A 101 -2.49 4.48 -11.89
CA SER A 101 -3.76 3.92 -12.36
C SER A 101 -3.59 3.42 -13.79
N THR A 102 -3.93 2.15 -14.04
CA THR A 102 -3.74 1.50 -15.34
C THR A 102 -5.05 1.20 -16.06
N ALA A 103 -6.10 0.87 -15.31
CA ALA A 103 -7.40 0.53 -15.87
C ALA A 103 -8.53 0.70 -14.85
N ARG A 104 -9.76 0.74 -15.37
CA ARG A 104 -10.99 0.71 -14.56
C ARG A 104 -11.65 -0.65 -14.62
N LEU A 105 -12.17 -1.12 -13.49
CA LEU A 105 -12.92 -2.35 -13.39
C LEU A 105 -14.39 -2.12 -13.78
N PRO A 106 -15.07 -3.13 -14.34
CA PRO A 106 -16.48 -3.03 -14.76
C PRO A 106 -17.46 -2.65 -13.64
N ASN A 107 -17.10 -2.95 -12.39
CA ASN A 107 -17.89 -2.65 -11.19
C ASN A 107 -17.60 -1.29 -10.56
N GLY A 108 -16.85 -0.41 -11.25
CA GLY A 108 -16.50 0.91 -10.75
C GLY A 108 -15.26 0.93 -9.85
N GLY A 109 -14.52 -0.17 -9.78
CA GLY A 109 -13.20 -0.22 -9.17
C GLY A 109 -12.08 0.24 -10.11
N GLU A 110 -10.85 0.20 -9.62
CA GLU A 110 -9.65 0.58 -10.35
C GLU A 110 -8.52 -0.43 -10.16
N ILE A 111 -7.65 -0.48 -11.16
CA ILE A 111 -6.40 -1.23 -11.12
C ILE A 111 -5.27 -0.21 -11.06
N HIS A 112 -4.39 -0.40 -10.09
CA HIS A 112 -3.18 0.37 -9.91
C HIS A 112 -1.98 -0.56 -10.02
N ARG A 113 -0.87 -0.01 -10.52
CA ARG A 113 0.41 -0.71 -10.55
C ARG A 113 1.49 0.07 -9.82
N ARG A 114 2.47 -0.65 -9.30
CA ARG A 114 3.68 -0.07 -8.71
C ARG A 114 4.83 -1.05 -8.88
N ARG A 115 6.05 -0.55 -9.09
CA ARG A 115 7.26 -1.40 -9.05
C ARG A 115 7.59 -1.81 -7.61
N SER A 116 7.93 -3.07 -7.42
CA SER A 116 8.49 -3.57 -6.17
C SER A 116 9.99 -3.30 -6.09
N ALA A 117 10.52 -3.33 -4.87
CA ALA A 117 11.96 -3.16 -4.59
C ALA A 117 12.84 -4.26 -5.21
N ASP A 118 12.28 -5.46 -5.45
CA ASP A 118 12.98 -6.59 -6.10
C ASP A 118 12.89 -6.59 -7.63
N GLY A 119 12.31 -5.54 -8.23
CA GLY A 119 12.17 -5.38 -9.69
C GLY A 119 10.90 -6.01 -10.27
N GLN A 120 10.07 -6.67 -9.45
CA GLN A 120 8.75 -7.16 -9.84
C GLN A 120 7.73 -6.01 -9.87
N VAL A 121 6.48 -6.31 -10.22
CA VAL A 121 5.38 -5.33 -10.30
C VAL A 121 4.23 -5.77 -9.42
N TYR A 122 3.82 -4.90 -8.49
CA TYR A 122 2.54 -5.04 -7.81
C TYR A 122 1.41 -4.58 -8.73
N LEU A 123 0.35 -5.37 -8.78
CA LEU A 123 -0.97 -4.92 -9.25
C LEU A 123 -1.92 -4.92 -8.06
N LEU A 124 -2.56 -3.79 -7.81
CA LEU A 124 -3.60 -3.64 -6.80
C LEU A 124 -4.92 -3.36 -7.50
N ALA A 125 -5.90 -4.21 -7.29
CA ALA A 125 -7.27 -4.00 -7.75
C ALA A 125 -8.15 -3.68 -6.54
N GLY A 126 -8.79 -2.51 -6.57
CA GLY A 126 -9.71 -2.07 -5.54
C GLY A 126 -11.09 -1.89 -6.13
N ALA A 127 -12.12 -2.49 -5.52
CA ALA A 127 -13.49 -2.31 -5.96
C ALA A 127 -14.50 -2.38 -4.82
N PRO A 128 -15.67 -1.73 -4.94
CA PRO A 128 -16.80 -1.97 -4.04
C PRO A 128 -17.19 -3.46 -4.07
N ALA A 129 -17.35 -4.09 -2.90
CA ALA A 129 -17.62 -5.54 -2.83
C ALA A 129 -19.05 -5.92 -3.29
N ALA A 130 -19.96 -4.94 -3.36
CA ALA A 130 -21.27 -5.09 -3.99
C ALA A 130 -21.44 -3.99 -5.06
N PRO A 131 -22.14 -4.27 -6.18
CA PRO A 131 -22.43 -3.25 -7.19
C PRO A 131 -23.36 -2.19 -6.59
N ALA A 132 -22.78 -1.13 -6.03
CA ALA A 132 -23.50 0.02 -5.51
C ALA A 132 -24.01 0.91 -6.66
N ARG A 133 -24.76 0.32 -7.60
CA ARG A 133 -25.25 0.98 -8.83
C ARG A 133 -26.16 2.19 -8.54
N HIS A 134 -26.79 2.23 -7.37
CA HIS A 134 -27.82 3.21 -7.04
C HIS A 134 -27.43 4.16 -5.90
N ALA A 135 -26.31 3.92 -5.22
CA ALA A 135 -25.82 4.78 -4.15
C ALA A 135 -24.30 4.62 -3.99
N PRO A 136 -23.49 5.30 -4.83
CA PRO A 136 -22.02 5.29 -4.73
C PRO A 136 -21.49 5.77 -3.37
N HIS A 137 -22.28 6.59 -2.68
CA HIS A 137 -22.03 7.10 -1.32
C HIS A 137 -22.44 6.10 -0.21
N ALA A 138 -23.06 4.97 -0.56
CA ALA A 138 -23.48 3.91 0.37
C ALA A 138 -22.60 2.67 0.27
N VAL A 139 -21.34 2.81 -0.15
CA VAL A 139 -20.37 1.71 -0.17
C VAL A 139 -20.17 1.23 1.26
N ARG A 140 -20.78 0.09 1.59
CA ARG A 140 -20.66 -0.56 2.90
C ARG A 140 -19.44 -1.45 3.00
N SER A 141 -18.88 -1.82 1.85
CA SER A 141 -17.87 -2.84 1.75
C SER A 141 -16.92 -2.61 0.58
N PHE A 142 -15.63 -2.74 0.82
CA PHE A 142 -14.57 -2.54 -0.16
C PHE A 142 -13.67 -3.78 -0.20
N SER A 143 -13.44 -4.29 -1.40
CA SER A 143 -12.57 -5.43 -1.64
C SER A 143 -11.29 -4.97 -2.32
N GLN A 144 -10.15 -5.48 -1.83
CA GLN A 144 -8.85 -5.29 -2.45
C GLN A 144 -8.26 -6.65 -2.82
N GLN A 145 -7.56 -6.67 -3.95
CA GLN A 145 -6.79 -7.81 -4.41
C GLN A 145 -5.41 -7.32 -4.82
N LEU A 146 -4.37 -7.95 -4.31
CA LEU A 146 -2.99 -7.63 -4.61
C LEU A 146 -2.34 -8.82 -5.29
N TRP A 147 -1.68 -8.58 -6.42
CA TRP A 147 -0.80 -9.50 -7.09
C TRP A 147 0.62 -8.95 -7.07
N LEU A 148 1.59 -9.86 -7.14
CA LEU A 148 2.98 -9.56 -7.37
C LEU A 148 3.41 -10.38 -8.59
N LEU A 149 3.83 -9.69 -9.63
CA LEU A 149 4.05 -10.27 -10.95
C LEU A 149 5.48 -10.02 -11.44
N PRO A 150 6.05 -10.95 -12.22
CA PRO A 150 7.23 -10.67 -13.02
C PRO A 150 7.05 -9.41 -13.89
N SER A 151 8.12 -8.66 -14.13
CA SER A 151 8.07 -7.40 -14.88
C SER A 151 7.71 -7.57 -16.36
N ASP A 152 7.93 -8.76 -16.91
CA ASP A 152 7.59 -9.17 -18.27
C ASP A 152 6.17 -9.78 -18.38
N HIS A 153 5.45 -9.90 -17.27
CA HIS A 153 4.09 -10.45 -17.29
C HIS A 153 3.14 -9.48 -18.03
N PRO A 154 2.27 -9.95 -18.95
CA PRO A 154 1.42 -9.08 -19.78
C PRO A 154 0.49 -8.17 -18.96
N ALA A 155 -0.01 -8.64 -17.81
CA ALA A 155 -0.83 -7.81 -16.92
C ALA A 155 -0.03 -6.66 -16.26
N ALA A 156 1.29 -6.79 -16.09
CA ALA A 156 2.14 -5.75 -15.47
C ALA A 156 2.20 -4.47 -16.32
N GLU A 157 2.00 -4.57 -17.64
CA GLU A 157 1.96 -3.42 -18.55
C GLU A 157 0.61 -2.70 -18.56
N GLY A 158 -0.40 -3.21 -17.86
CA GLY A 158 -1.75 -2.63 -17.81
C GLY A 158 -2.79 -3.35 -18.67
N GLY A 159 -2.51 -4.60 -19.07
CA GLY A 159 -3.42 -5.43 -19.88
C GLY A 159 -4.69 -5.94 -19.19
N GLY A 160 -4.93 -5.53 -17.93
CA GLY A 160 -6.06 -5.98 -17.11
C GLY A 160 -5.64 -6.83 -15.92
N LEU A 161 -6.60 -7.54 -15.31
CA LEU A 161 -6.32 -8.42 -14.18
C LEU A 161 -5.66 -9.74 -14.63
N PRO A 162 -4.70 -10.28 -13.85
CA PRO A 162 -4.18 -11.61 -14.07
C PRO A 162 -5.29 -12.67 -13.96
N GLN A 163 -5.14 -13.78 -14.70
CA GLN A 163 -5.99 -14.96 -14.50
C GLN A 163 -5.58 -15.74 -13.25
N ASP A 164 -4.34 -15.57 -12.82
CA ASP A 164 -3.81 -16.21 -11.62
C ASP A 164 -4.45 -15.64 -10.35
N ARG A 165 -4.47 -16.48 -9.31
CA ARG A 165 -5.01 -16.11 -8.00
C ARG A 165 -4.22 -14.93 -7.40
N PRO A 166 -4.89 -13.94 -6.77
CA PRO A 166 -4.19 -12.87 -6.06
C PRO A 166 -3.35 -13.43 -4.92
N LEU A 167 -2.24 -12.74 -4.68
CA LEU A 167 -1.34 -13.02 -3.57
C LEU A 167 -2.05 -12.79 -2.23
N ILE A 168 -2.76 -11.68 -2.12
CA ILE A 168 -3.57 -11.33 -0.96
C ILE A 168 -4.90 -10.79 -1.47
N SER A 169 -6.00 -11.21 -0.84
CA SER A 169 -7.33 -10.65 -1.08
C SER A 169 -7.98 -10.35 0.25
N THR A 170 -8.53 -9.15 0.37
CA THR A 170 -9.24 -8.69 1.55
C THR A 170 -10.59 -8.12 1.16
N GLN A 171 -11.53 -8.24 2.08
CA GLN A 171 -12.83 -7.60 2.01
C GLN A 171 -13.10 -6.99 3.38
N ASP A 172 -13.46 -5.70 3.39
CA ASP A 172 -13.80 -4.95 4.60
C ASP A 172 -12.65 -4.91 5.63
N ALA A 173 -11.42 -5.02 5.14
CA ALA A 173 -10.23 -4.88 5.95
C ALA A 173 -10.06 -3.42 6.37
N ALA A 174 -9.55 -3.25 7.59
CA ALA A 174 -9.34 -1.93 8.17
C ALA A 174 -8.07 -1.23 7.64
N ASP A 175 -7.17 -1.99 7.03
CA ASP A 175 -5.90 -1.53 6.49
C ASP A 175 -5.81 -1.87 4.98
N SER A 176 -5.11 -1.04 4.22
CA SER A 176 -4.98 -1.18 2.76
C SER A 176 -3.86 -2.16 2.39
N LEU A 177 -4.11 -3.01 1.39
CA LEU A 177 -3.06 -3.88 0.81
C LEU A 177 -1.88 -3.11 0.21
N SER A 178 -2.05 -1.81 -0.07
CA SER A 178 -0.95 -0.95 -0.50
C SER A 178 0.09 -0.73 0.62
N LEU A 179 -0.35 -0.74 1.89
CA LEU A 179 0.53 -0.69 3.05
C LEU A 179 1.36 -1.96 3.15
N ASP A 180 0.74 -3.13 2.97
CA ASP A 180 1.42 -4.43 2.96
C ASP A 180 2.51 -4.48 1.88
N ALA A 181 2.20 -4.01 0.67
CA ALA A 181 3.16 -3.94 -0.43
C ALA A 181 4.37 -3.03 -0.10
N ALA A 182 4.15 -1.89 0.56
CA ALA A 182 5.22 -0.98 0.95
C ALA A 182 6.03 -1.48 2.14
N LEU A 183 5.41 -2.14 3.12
CA LEU A 183 6.14 -2.80 4.20
C LEU A 183 7.00 -3.94 3.66
N ARG A 184 6.51 -4.72 2.69
CA ARG A 184 7.31 -5.74 1.98
C ARG A 184 8.54 -5.11 1.31
N ASP A 185 8.34 -4.06 0.54
CA ASP A 185 9.45 -3.37 -0.12
C ASP A 185 10.45 -2.78 0.87
N LEU A 186 9.98 -2.24 1.99
CA LEU A 186 10.85 -1.75 3.06
C LEU A 186 11.73 -2.87 3.61
N MET A 187 11.14 -4.04 3.90
CA MET A 187 11.88 -5.20 4.40
C MET A 187 12.93 -5.67 3.39
N LEU A 188 12.58 -5.75 2.09
CA LEU A 188 13.52 -6.12 1.04
C LEU A 188 14.68 -5.13 0.94
N VAL A 189 14.40 -3.82 0.98
CA VAL A 189 15.44 -2.79 0.93
C VAL A 189 16.34 -2.86 2.17
N LEU A 190 15.79 -3.12 3.36
CA LEU A 190 16.58 -3.27 4.58
C LEU A 190 17.50 -4.51 4.50
N GLN A 191 16.97 -5.65 4.06
CA GLN A 191 17.73 -6.88 3.89
C GLN A 191 18.86 -6.71 2.87
N ALA A 192 18.57 -6.12 1.71
CA ALA A 192 19.58 -5.84 0.68
C ALA A 192 20.71 -4.92 1.17
N ASN A 193 20.43 -4.07 2.17
CA ASN A 193 21.40 -3.17 2.79
C ASN A 193 22.04 -3.74 4.08
N GLY A 194 21.81 -5.03 4.41
CA GLY A 194 22.38 -5.68 5.59
C GLY A 194 21.78 -5.25 6.93
N ALA A 195 20.57 -4.68 6.94
CA ALA A 195 19.86 -4.21 8.13
C ALA A 195 18.73 -5.20 8.53
N GLU A 196 19.09 -6.48 8.66
CA GLU A 196 18.16 -7.59 8.96
C GLU A 196 17.47 -7.42 10.33
N ASP A 197 18.17 -6.84 11.31
CA ASP A 197 17.66 -6.51 12.64
C ASP A 197 16.44 -5.58 12.58
N LEU A 198 16.48 -4.59 11.67
CA LEU A 198 15.38 -3.66 11.46
C LEU A 198 14.22 -4.31 10.70
N ALA A 199 14.50 -5.18 9.73
CA ALA A 199 13.47 -5.93 9.01
C ALA A 199 12.69 -6.84 9.97
N GLU A 200 13.38 -7.56 10.86
CA GLU A 200 12.73 -8.36 11.92
C GLU A 200 11.87 -7.50 12.86
N SER A 201 12.35 -6.31 13.20
CA SER A 201 11.61 -5.38 14.04
C SER A 201 10.29 -4.96 13.39
N ILE A 202 10.28 -4.74 12.07
CA ILE A 202 9.06 -4.44 11.31
C ILE A 202 8.13 -5.65 11.28
N ILE A 203 8.65 -6.87 11.08
CA ILE A 203 7.85 -8.10 11.10
C ILE A 203 7.12 -8.25 12.45
N LYS A 204 7.81 -7.96 13.56
CA LYS A 204 7.23 -8.04 14.91
C LYS A 204 6.13 -6.99 15.17
N LEU A 205 6.13 -5.89 14.41
CA LEU A 205 5.10 -4.84 14.49
C LEU A 205 3.86 -5.17 13.66
N GLY A 206 3.99 -5.96 12.60
CA GLY A 206 2.88 -6.45 11.80
C GLY A 206 2.12 -7.56 12.53
N ARG A 207 0.86 -7.30 12.92
CA ARG A 207 -0.08 -8.41 13.14
C ARG A 207 -0.25 -9.10 11.79
N THR A 208 0.10 -10.39 11.72
CA THR A 208 0.24 -11.19 10.49
C THR A 208 1.30 -10.64 9.55
N GLY A 209 2.54 -11.11 9.70
CA GLY A 209 3.58 -10.86 8.72
C GLY A 209 3.22 -11.40 7.32
N PRO A 210 4.05 -11.12 6.31
CA PRO A 210 3.96 -11.68 4.94
C PRO A 210 4.06 -13.22 4.86
N ALA A 211 3.93 -13.95 5.96
CA ALA A 211 4.03 -15.41 6.04
C ALA A 211 2.90 -16.17 5.31
N GLN A 212 2.04 -15.49 4.56
CA GLN A 212 1.10 -16.10 3.61
C GLN A 212 1.31 -15.64 2.16
N ILE A 213 2.41 -14.93 1.87
CA ILE A 213 2.91 -14.74 0.51
C ILE A 213 3.62 -16.04 0.15
N GLN A 214 2.85 -17.02 -0.34
CA GLN A 214 3.44 -18.22 -0.95
C GLN A 214 4.10 -17.80 -2.27
N ASP A 215 5.36 -18.17 -2.44
CA ASP A 215 6.04 -18.11 -3.73
C ASP A 215 5.18 -18.83 -4.79
N PRO A 216 4.85 -18.20 -5.93
CA PRO A 216 4.24 -18.90 -7.05
C PRO A 216 5.34 -19.67 -7.80
N ALA A 217 5.92 -20.71 -7.17
CA ALA A 217 6.73 -21.67 -7.88
C ALA A 217 6.81 -23.02 -7.16
N VAL A 218 6.66 -24.07 -7.96
CA VAL A 218 6.80 -25.50 -7.67
C VAL A 218 5.53 -26.17 -7.14
N GLN A 219 4.57 -26.42 -8.04
CA GLN A 219 3.84 -27.69 -7.98
C GLN A 219 4.75 -28.79 -8.58
N PRO A 220 5.24 -29.77 -7.79
CA PRO A 220 5.86 -30.95 -8.36
C PRO A 220 4.78 -31.96 -8.74
N GLY A 221 4.72 -32.30 -10.03
CA GLY A 221 4.19 -33.58 -10.50
C GLY A 221 2.68 -33.71 -10.65
N ALA A 222 2.15 -33.20 -11.78
CA ALA A 222 0.98 -33.83 -12.38
C ALA A 222 1.42 -35.21 -12.91
N THR A 223 1.09 -36.26 -12.17
CA THR A 223 1.21 -37.65 -12.64
C THR A 223 0.22 -37.84 -13.79
N PRO A 224 0.60 -38.46 -14.92
CA PRO A 224 -0.36 -38.81 -15.94
C PRO A 224 -1.18 -40.00 -15.44
N VAL A 225 -2.48 -39.79 -15.21
CA VAL A 225 -3.40 -40.92 -15.02
C VAL A 225 -3.69 -41.49 -16.40
N ALA A 226 -3.06 -42.63 -16.69
CA ALA A 226 -3.48 -43.56 -17.72
C ALA A 226 -4.52 -44.53 -17.13
N ALA A 227 -5.72 -44.54 -17.70
CA ALA A 227 -6.59 -45.70 -17.97
C ALA A 227 -7.97 -45.20 -18.42
#